data_AF-A0A1C6EVN4-F1
#
_entry.id   AF-A0A1C6EVN4-F1
#
_cell.length_a   1.000
_cell.length_b   1.000
_cell.length_c   1.000
_cell.angle_alpha   90.00
_cell.angle_beta   90.00
_cell.angle_gamma   90.00
#
_symmetry.space_group_name_H-M   'P 1'
#
loop_
_entity.id
_entity.type
_entity.pdbx_description
1 polymer ?
#
loop_
_entity_poly.entity_id
_entity_poly.type
_entity_poly.pdbx_seq_one_letter_code
_entity_poly.pdbx_strand_id
1 'polypeptide(L)'
;MCVGLPTKPITFHDMTDDLVYREVQLTGVSGRKIWETWEDFAKVMKGPYFKLDQVIGGRFPMKDFEAALAQIHSGVPGKMILYP
;
A
#
# COMPACT_ATOMS: atom_id res chain seq x y z
N MET A 1 -3.09 4.45 11.64
CA MET A 1 -3.67 4.58 10.28
C MET A 1 -3.97 3.18 9.75
N CYS A 2 -5.20 2.92 9.31
CA CYS A 2 -5.62 1.60 8.83
C CYS A 2 -5.84 1.64 7.31
N VAL A 3 -5.05 0.87 6.56
CA VAL A 3 -5.11 0.74 5.09
C VAL A 3 -5.35 -0.71 4.61
N GLY A 4 -5.55 -1.64 5.54
CA GLY A 4 -5.79 -3.05 5.25
C GLY A 4 -7.28 -3.40 5.21
N LEU A 5 -7.63 -4.45 4.47
CA LEU A 5 -8.97 -5.02 4.42
C LEU A 5 -8.97 -6.34 5.22
N PRO A 6 -9.31 -6.31 6.52
CA PRO A 6 -9.37 -7.51 7.33
C PRO A 6 -10.52 -8.41 6.86
N THR A 7 -10.28 -9.72 6.80
CA THR A 7 -11.27 -10.73 6.38
C THR A 7 -12.16 -11.21 7.52
N LYS A 8 -11.85 -10.83 8.77
CA LYS A 8 -12.60 -11.15 9.99
C LYS A 8 -12.80 -9.89 10.83
N PRO A 9 -13.82 -9.85 11.71
CA PRO A 9 -13.98 -8.76 12.66
C PRO A 9 -12.72 -8.56 13.51
N ILE A 10 -12.36 -7.29 13.71
CA ILE A 10 -11.32 -6.90 14.68
C ILE A 10 -12.03 -6.58 15.99
N THR A 11 -11.59 -7.20 17.08
CA THR A 11 -12.16 -7.01 18.42
C THR A 11 -11.11 -6.36 19.32
N PHE A 12 -11.49 -5.29 20.02
CA PHE A 12 -10.71 -4.75 21.13
C PHE A 12 -11.10 -5.48 22.41
N HIS A 13 -10.10 -5.93 23.18
CA HIS A 13 -10.35 -6.62 24.44
C HIS A 13 -10.78 -5.63 25.53
N ASP A 14 -10.12 -4.48 25.62
CA ASP A 14 -10.52 -3.38 26.49
C ASP A 14 -10.36 -2.05 25.74
N MET A 15 -11.47 -1.51 25.24
CA MET A 15 -11.45 -0.26 24.49
C MET A 15 -10.95 0.93 25.33
N THR A 16 -11.15 0.89 26.64
CA THR A 16 -10.75 1.97 27.55
C THR A 16 -9.23 2.01 27.69
N ASP A 17 -8.59 0.86 27.96
CA ASP A 17 -7.13 0.78 28.10
C ASP A 17 -6.39 0.81 26.75
N ASP A 18 -6.98 0.22 25.71
CA ASP A 18 -6.34 0.09 24.39
C ASP A 18 -6.39 1.40 23.59
N LEU A 19 -7.39 2.26 23.83
CA LEU A 19 -7.62 3.46 23.02
C LEU A 19 -7.89 4.72 23.84
N VAL A 20 -8.80 4.68 24.82
CA VAL A 20 -9.27 5.90 25.52
C VAL A 20 -8.21 6.49 26.43
N TYR A 21 -7.68 5.73 27.40
CA TYR A 21 -6.69 6.24 28.34
C TYR A 21 -5.35 6.58 27.71
N ARG A 22 -5.06 5.97 26.56
CA ARG A 22 -3.87 6.26 25.75
C ARG A 22 -4.11 7.36 24.72
N GLU A 23 -5.33 7.88 24.63
CA GLU A 23 -5.77 8.90 23.69
C GLU A 23 -5.38 8.59 22.24
N VAL A 24 -5.48 7.31 21.84
CA VAL A 24 -5.04 6.85 20.52
C VAL A 24 -5.99 7.34 19.43
N GLN A 25 -5.42 7.93 18.37
CA GLN A 25 -6.17 8.30 17.17
C GLN A 25 -6.20 7.16 16.15
N LEU A 26 -7.40 6.64 15.89
CA LEU A 26 -7.63 5.59 14.91
C LEU A 26 -8.30 6.15 13.64
N THR A 27 -7.51 6.29 12.57
CA THR A 27 -7.99 6.78 11.28
C THR A 27 -8.01 5.67 10.23
N GLY A 28 -9.20 5.37 9.71
CA GLY A 28 -9.38 4.55 8.51
C GLY A 28 -9.09 5.35 7.25
N VAL A 29 -8.30 4.78 6.33
CA VAL A 29 -7.96 5.43 5.06
C VAL A 29 -8.47 4.56 3.92
N SER A 30 -9.27 5.15 3.04
CA SER A 30 -9.82 4.50 1.86
C SER A 30 -9.55 5.34 0.63
N GLY A 31 -9.12 4.69 -0.45
CA GLY A 31 -8.79 5.36 -1.71
C GLY A 31 -7.70 6.41 -1.55
N ARG A 32 -7.88 7.56 -2.20
CA ARG A 32 -6.97 8.71 -2.21
C ARG A 32 -7.79 9.99 -2.21
N LYS A 33 -7.30 11.04 -1.56
CA LYS A 33 -7.90 12.37 -1.73
C LYS A 33 -7.52 12.89 -3.12
N ILE A 34 -8.52 13.27 -3.91
CA ILE A 34 -8.39 13.37 -5.37
C ILE A 34 -7.47 14.50 -5.85
N TRP A 35 -7.03 15.42 -4.99
CA TRP A 35 -6.04 16.45 -5.37
C TRP A 35 -4.84 16.46 -4.45
N GLU A 36 -5.07 16.57 -3.14
CA GLU A 36 -4.02 16.60 -2.11
C GLU A 36 -3.02 15.44 -2.26
N THR A 37 -3.50 14.20 -2.32
CA THR A 37 -2.62 13.03 -2.35
C THR A 37 -1.81 12.96 -3.65
N TRP A 38 -2.36 13.43 -4.77
CA TRP A 38 -1.65 13.44 -6.05
C TRP A 38 -0.57 14.50 -6.10
N GLU A 39 -0.85 15.70 -5.59
CA GLU A 39 0.13 16.78 -5.51
C GLU A 39 1.29 16.42 -4.59
N ASP A 40 1.00 15.88 -3.40
CA ASP A 40 2.03 15.48 -2.45
C ASP A 40 2.85 14.31 -2.97
N PHE A 41 2.22 13.33 -3.61
CA PHE A 41 2.93 12.25 -4.28
C PHE A 41 3.88 12.78 -5.35
N ALA A 42 3.43 13.71 -6.21
CA ALA A 42 4.28 14.30 -7.24
C ALA A 42 5.48 15.05 -6.66
N LYS A 43 5.34 15.74 -5.51
CA LYS A 43 6.45 16.39 -4.81
C LYS A 43 7.46 15.37 -4.29
N VAL A 44 6.99 14.29 -3.65
CA VAL A 44 7.86 13.21 -3.13
C VAL A 44 8.64 12.56 -4.27
N MET A 45 7.97 12.25 -5.38
CA MET A 45 8.59 11.62 -6.55
C MET A 45 9.64 12.48 -7.26
N LYS A 46 9.50 13.81 -7.20
CA LYS A 46 10.51 14.74 -7.74
C LYS A 46 11.69 14.93 -6.80
N GLY A 47 11.52 14.66 -5.51
CA GLY A 47 12.57 14.78 -4.51
C GLY A 47 13.55 13.60 -4.54
N PRO A 48 14.75 13.74 -3.92
CA PRO A 48 15.74 12.68 -3.86
C PRO A 48 15.40 11.56 -2.86
N TYR A 49 14.29 11.69 -2.12
CA TYR A 49 13.97 10.89 -0.95
C TYR A 49 13.38 9.51 -1.27
N PHE A 50 12.78 9.32 -2.45
CA PHE A 50 12.14 8.06 -2.81
C PHE A 50 12.58 7.59 -4.19
N LYS A 51 13.16 6.38 -4.25
CA LYS A 51 13.63 5.75 -5.49
C LYS A 51 12.74 4.55 -5.83
N LEU A 52 12.04 4.64 -6.97
CA LEU A 52 11.12 3.60 -7.46
C LEU A 52 11.78 2.25 -7.69
N ASP A 53 13.07 2.21 -8.02
CA ASP A 53 13.75 0.96 -8.35
C ASP A 53 13.75 -0.06 -7.20
N GLN A 54 13.63 0.41 -5.95
CA GLN A 54 13.59 -0.45 -4.77
C GLN A 54 12.25 -1.18 -4.58
N VAL A 55 11.17 -0.71 -5.22
CA VAL A 55 9.84 -1.31 -5.07
C VAL A 55 9.43 -2.16 -6.27
N ILE A 56 10.22 -2.17 -7.35
CA ILE A 56 9.92 -2.94 -8.55
C ILE A 56 10.46 -4.37 -8.36
N GLY A 57 9.56 -5.34 -8.32
CA GLY A 57 9.88 -6.77 -8.16
C GLY A 57 10.19 -7.46 -9.49
N GLY A 58 9.61 -6.98 -10.59
CA GLY A 58 9.80 -7.58 -11.91
C GLY A 58 9.23 -6.73 -13.04
N ARG A 59 9.76 -6.93 -14.24
CA ARG A 59 9.36 -6.23 -15.48
C ARG A 59 9.04 -7.27 -16.54
N PHE A 60 7.84 -7.21 -17.10
CA PHE A 60 7.35 -8.19 -18.07
C PHE A 60 6.72 -7.47 -19.26
N PRO A 61 6.79 -8.03 -20.47
CA PRO A 61 5.94 -7.56 -21.55
C PRO A 61 4.48 -7.95 -21.27
N MET A 62 3.53 -7.17 -21.77
CA MET A 62 2.10 -7.32 -21.45
C MET A 62 1.53 -8.66 -21.93
N LYS A 63 2.09 -9.24 -23.00
CA LYS A 63 1.79 -10.60 -23.46
C LYS A 63 2.04 -11.69 -22.41
N ASP A 64 2.94 -11.44 -21.45
CA ASP A 64 3.38 -12.41 -20.44
C ASP A 64 2.77 -12.11 -19.05
N PHE A 65 1.57 -11.51 -19.01
CA PHE A 65 0.90 -11.13 -17.77
C PHE A 65 0.69 -12.31 -16.80
N GLU A 66 0.49 -13.53 -17.32
CA GLU A 66 0.32 -14.73 -16.49
C GLU A 66 1.57 -15.03 -15.65
N ALA A 67 2.76 -14.84 -16.22
CA ALA A 67 4.02 -15.04 -15.50
C ALA A 67 4.20 -14.00 -14.39
N ALA A 68 3.81 -12.74 -14.65
CA ALA A 68 3.83 -11.68 -13.65
C ALA A 68 2.89 -11.98 -12.48
N LEU A 69 1.67 -12.47 -12.76
CA LEU A 69 0.70 -12.86 -11.74
C LEU A 69 1.18 -14.06 -10.92
N ALA A 70 1.76 -15.07 -11.58
CA ALA A 70 2.33 -16.23 -10.90
C ALA A 70 3.42 -15.83 -9.90
N GLN A 71 4.30 -14.89 -10.26
CA GLN A 71 5.31 -14.39 -9.33
C GLN A 71 4.71 -13.68 -8.11
N ILE A 72 3.71 -12.82 -8.31
CA ILE A 72 3.01 -12.16 -7.19
C ILE A 72 2.37 -13.20 -6.27
N HIS A 73 1.70 -14.21 -6.82
CA HIS A 73 1.07 -15.27 -6.03
C HIS A 73 2.08 -16.16 -5.30
N SER A 74 3.28 -16.34 -5.86
CA SER A 74 4.38 -17.08 -5.21
C SER A 74 5.04 -16.30 -4.06
N GLY A 75 4.66 -15.03 -3.85
CA GLY A 75 5.16 -14.20 -2.77
C GLY A 75 6.41 -13.40 -3.10
N VAL A 76 6.77 -13.24 -4.39
CA VAL A 76 7.87 -12.35 -4.77
C VAL A 76 7.53 -10.92 -4.36
N PRO A 77 8.40 -10.24 -3.58
CA PRO A 77 8.12 -8.91 -3.08
C PRO A 77 8.20 -7.85 -4.19
N GLY A 78 7.46 -6.76 -4.01
CA GLY A 78 7.47 -5.61 -4.90
C GLY A 78 6.32 -5.60 -5.92
N LYS A 79 6.42 -4.69 -6.89
CA LYS A 79 5.43 -4.50 -7.95
C LYS A 79 5.91 -5.10 -9.25
N MET A 80 5.05 -5.89 -9.90
CA MET A 80 5.30 -6.36 -11.26
C MET A 80 4.80 -5.32 -12.25
N ILE A 81 5.68 -4.87 -13.14
CA ILE A 81 5.38 -3.85 -14.14
C ILE A 81 5.20 -4.53 -15.49
N LEU A 82 4.07 -4.24 -16.14
CA LEU A 82 3.76 -4.71 -17.50
C LEU A 82 4.02 -3.59 -18.50
N TYR A 83 4.79 -3.89 -19.55
CA TYR A 83 5.06 -2.98 -20.67
C TYR A 83 4.23 -3.41 -21.89
N PRO A 84 3.48 -2.50 -22.54
CA PRO A 84 2.69 -2.79 -23.73
C PRO A 84 3.48 -3.46 -24.86
#